data_AF-A0A933DIX8-F1
#
_entry.id   AF-A0A933DIX8-F1
#
_cell.length_a   1.000
_cell.length_b   1.000
_cell.length_c   1.000
_cell.angle_alpha   90.00
_cell.angle_beta   90.00
_cell.angle_gamma   90.00
#
_symmetry.space_group_name_H-M   'P 1'
#
loop_
_entity.id
_entity.type
_entity.pdbx_description
1 polymer ?
#
loop_
_entity_poly.entity_id
_entity_poly.type
_entity_poly.pdbx_seq_one_letter_code
_entity_poly.pdbx_strand_id
1 'polypeptide(L)' 'METPQPVDLRWLSFPYSFEKAKLALEGARHERTVLFLVDACAAMELKNSLETLGCKVSESRGAGACAAVVLAVEKP' A
#
# COMPACT_ATOMS: atom_id res chain seq x y z
N MET A 1 -6.04 7.36 -26.88
CA MET A 1 -6.04 8.13 -25.62
C MET A 1 -6.04 7.10 -24.51
N GLU A 2 -4.92 6.91 -23.81
CA GLU A 2 -4.88 5.99 -22.66
C GLU A 2 -5.67 6.63 -21.51
N THR A 3 -6.71 5.95 -21.06
CA THR A 3 -7.44 6.33 -19.84
C THR A 3 -6.52 6.16 -18.65
N PRO A 4 -6.34 7.18 -17.79
CA PRO A 4 -5.51 7.06 -16.60
C PRO A 4 -6.03 5.89 -15.74
N GLN A 5 -5.13 5.00 -15.34
CA GLN A 5 -5.50 3.88 -14.49
C GLN A 5 -6.00 4.41 -13.13
N PRO A 6 -7.11 3.88 -12.61
CA PRO A 6 -7.61 4.27 -11.30
C PRO A 6 -6.63 3.82 -10.20
N VAL A 7 -6.20 4.77 -9.38
CA VAL A 7 -5.39 4.52 -8.16
C VAL A 7 -6.32 4.51 -6.97
N ASP A 8 -6.29 3.43 -6.18
CA ASP A 8 -7.05 3.32 -4.93
C ASP A 8 -6.17 3.80 -3.77
N LEU A 9 -6.58 4.89 -3.11
CA LEU A 9 -5.83 5.49 -2.01
C LEU A 9 -6.38 5.02 -0.66
N ARG A 10 -5.50 4.49 0.20
CA ARG A 10 -5.85 3.91 1.50
C ARG A 10 -4.96 4.51 2.60
N TRP A 11 -5.58 4.89 3.72
CA TRP A 11 -4.86 5.31 4.92
C TRP A 11 -4.86 4.16 5.92
N LEU A 12 -3.69 3.75 6.40
CA LEU A 12 -3.56 2.82 7.52
C LEU A 12 -2.83 3.52 8.66
N SER A 13 -3.55 3.74 9.76
CA SER A 13 -2.99 4.33 10.97
C SER A 13 -2.40 3.28 11.89
N PHE A 14 -1.40 3.67 12.68
CA PHE A 14 -0.96 2.88 13.83
C PHE A 14 -2.10 2.64 14.85
N PRO A 15 -2.20 1.46 15.50
CA PRO A 15 -1.39 0.27 15.26
C PRO A 15 -1.76 -0.42 13.93
N TYR A 16 -0.71 -0.70 13.16
CA TYR A 16 -0.76 -1.49 11.94
C TYR A 16 -1.08 -2.95 12.26
N SER A 17 -1.79 -3.63 11.35
CA SER A 17 -1.90 -5.10 11.40
C SER A 17 -1.93 -5.68 9.99
N PHE A 18 -1.37 -6.89 9.86
CA PHE A 18 -1.38 -7.65 8.61
C PHE A 18 -2.80 -7.84 8.03
N GLU A 19 -3.79 -8.08 8.89
CA GLU A 19 -5.19 -8.21 8.45
C GLU A 19 -5.74 -6.93 7.82
N LYS A 20 -5.39 -5.75 8.35
CA LYS A 20 -5.83 -4.48 7.76
C LYS A 20 -5.22 -4.26 6.37
N ALA A 21 -3.95 -4.63 6.16
CA ALA A 21 -3.33 -4.57 4.84
C ALA A 21 -4.02 -5.53 3.86
N LYS A 22 -4.31 -6.76 4.31
CA LYS A 22 -5.01 -7.76 3.52
C LYS A 22 -6.41 -7.30 3.12
N LEU A 23 -7.21 -6.80 4.05
CA LEU A 23 -8.55 -6.26 3.76
C LEU A 23 -8.51 -5.06 2.81
N ALA A 24 -7.49 -4.20 2.95
CA ALA A 24 -7.32 -3.05 2.07
C ALA A 24 -6.95 -3.45 0.64
N LEU A 25 -6.21 -4.55 0.47
CA LEU A 25 -5.95 -5.17 -0.82
C LEU A 25 -7.17 -5.90 -1.39
N GLU A 26 -7.89 -6.70 -0.59
CA GLU A 26 -9.11 -7.39 -1.04
C GLU A 26 -10.20 -6.41 -1.50
N GLY A 27 -10.25 -5.22 -0.91
CA GLY A 27 -11.12 -4.13 -1.35
C GLY A 27 -10.66 -3.41 -2.61
N ALA A 28 -9.41 -3.62 -3.06
CA ALA A 28 -8.90 -3.10 -4.31
C ALA A 28 -9.16 -4.12 -5.43
N ARG A 29 -9.75 -3.68 -6.55
CA ARG A 29 -10.01 -4.58 -7.69
C ARG A 29 -8.69 -5.02 -8.33
N HIS A 30 -8.62 -6.28 -8.75
CA HIS A 30 -7.46 -7.04 -9.30
C HIS A 30 -6.58 -6.41 -10.40
N GLU A 31 -6.84 -5.18 -10.85
CA GLU A 31 -6.05 -4.52 -11.91
C GLU A 31 -5.69 -3.07 -11.52
N ARG A 32 -5.42 -2.82 -10.23
CA ARG A 32 -5.23 -1.46 -9.72
C ARG A 32 -4.01 -1.30 -8.86
N THR A 33 -3.45 -0.10 -8.96
CA THR A 33 -2.39 0.38 -8.10
C THR A 33 -3.00 0.90 -6.81
N VAL A 34 -2.57 0.37 -5.66
CA VAL A 34 -3.02 0.82 -4.34
C VAL A 34 -1.94 1.67 -3.70
N LEU A 35 -2.32 2.86 -3.24
CA LEU A 35 -1.41 3.78 -2.56
C LEU A 35 -1.77 3.80 -1.07
N PHE A 36 -0.86 3.29 -0.24
CA PHE A 36 -0.99 3.29 1.20
C PHE A 36 -0.25 4.47 1.81
N LEU A 37 -0.94 5.22 2.65
CA LEU A 37 -0.36 6.21 3.53
C LEU A 37 -0.27 5.63 4.94
N VAL A 38 0.94 5.50 5.45
CA VAL A 38 1.22 4.89 6.77
C VAL A 38 2.25 5.65 7.55
N ASP A 39 2.22 5.52 8.87
CA ASP A 39 3.29 6.01 9.72
C ASP A 39 4.65 5.42 9.31
N ALA A 40 5.72 6.22 9.37
CA ALA A 40 7.06 5.78 8.95
C ALA A 40 7.56 4.54 9.73
N CYS A 41 7.13 4.37 10.98
CA CYS A 41 7.44 3.20 11.80
C CYS A 41 6.74 1.91 11.31
N ALA A 42 5.57 2.04 10.67
CA ALA A 42 4.78 0.92 10.15
C ALA A 42 5.06 0.62 8.67
N ALA A 43 5.77 1.50 7.97
CA ALA A 43 6.06 1.39 6.54
C ALA A 43 6.77 0.08 6.17
N MET A 44 7.79 -0.30 6.94
CA MET A 44 8.56 -1.52 6.71
C MET A 44 7.72 -2.78 6.94
N GLU A 45 6.89 -2.77 7.98
CA GLU A 45 6.03 -3.91 8.31
C GLU A 45 4.91 -4.09 7.27
N LEU A 46 4.30 -2.98 6.83
CA LEU A 46 3.33 -2.98 5.73
C LEU A 46 3.98 -3.51 4.44
N LYS A 47 5.17 -3.01 4.07
CA LYS A 47 5.88 -3.47 2.88
C LYS A 47 6.08 -4.99 2.90
N ASN A 48 6.63 -5.53 3.99
CA ASN A 48 6.88 -6.97 4.12
C ASN A 48 5.58 -7.78 4.01
N SER A 49 4.50 -7.27 4.60
CA SER A 49 3.19 -7.91 4.57
C SER A 49 2.61 -7.97 3.15
N LEU A 50 2.69 -6.87 2.42
CA LEU A 50 2.22 -6.77 1.04
C LEU A 50 3.05 -7.66 0.09
N GLU A 51 4.38 -7.71 0.28
CA GLU A 51 5.25 -8.62 -0.47
C GLU A 51 4.92 -10.10 -0.18
N THR A 52 4.58 -10.43 1.07
CA THR A 52 4.12 -11.79 1.46
C THR A 52 2.79 -12.15 0.79
N LEU A 53 1.93 -11.16 0.54
CA LEU A 53 0.67 -11.32 -0.19
C LEU A 53 0.87 -11.37 -1.73
N GLY A 54 2.12 -11.35 -2.20
CA GLY A 54 2.45 -11.44 -3.63
C GLY A 54 2.39 -10.11 -4.38
N CYS A 55 2.19 -8.99 -3.69
CA CYS A 55 2.17 -7.67 -4.30
C CYS A 55 3.58 -7.23 -4.69
N LYS A 56 3.71 -6.53 -5.82
CA LYS A 56 4.92 -5.77 -6.13
C LYS A 56 4.82 -4.43 -5.39
N VAL A 57 5.77 -4.19 -4.49
CA VAL A 57 5.75 -3.01 -3.63
C VAL A 57 6.82 -2.00 -4.03
N SER A 58 6.48 -0.72 -4.02
CA SER A 58 7.45 0.39 -4.11
C SER A 58 7.20 1.37 -2.97
N GLU A 59 8.22 1.61 -2.15
CA GLU A 59 8.15 2.52 -1.00
C GLU A 59 8.77 3.86 -1.39
N SER A 60 8.08 4.95 -1.09
CA SER A 60 8.69 6.29 -1.05
C SER A 60 8.46 6.91 0.32
N ARG A 61 9.53 7.42 0.93
CA ARG A 61 9.47 8.09 2.22
C ARG A 61 9.18 9.57 2.00
N GLY A 62 8.16 10.10 2.66
CA GLY A 62 7.89 11.53 2.66
C GLY A 62 9.00 12.29 3.37
N ALA A 63 9.29 13.51 2.90
CA ALA A 63 10.19 14.43 3.59
C ALA A 63 9.51 14.92 4.88
N GLY A 64 9.81 14.24 6.00
CA GLY A 64 9.21 14.51 7.32
C GLY A 64 8.76 13.20 7.96
N ALA A 65 9.33 12.90 9.13
CA ALA A 65 9.36 11.60 9.82
C ALA A 65 8.02 10.89 10.16
N CYS A 66 6.88 11.30 9.61
CA CYS A 66 5.56 10.85 10.06
C CYS A 66 4.75 10.08 9.01
N ALA A 67 5.14 10.04 7.73
CA ALA A 67 4.39 9.26 6.74
C ALA A 67 5.27 8.66 5.64
N ALA A 68 4.98 7.40 5.28
CA ALA A 68 5.51 6.72 4.12
C ALA A 68 4.37 6.40 3.16
N VAL A 69 4.68 6.45 1.87
CA VAL A 69 3.79 6.04 0.80
C VAL A 69 4.25 4.68 0.30
N VAL A 70 3.38 3.68 0.43
CA VAL A 70 3.65 2.32 -0.05
C VAL A 70 2.72 2.04 -1.23
N LEU A 71 3.30 1.88 -2.41
CA LEU A 71 2.59 1.52 -3.63
C LEU A 71 2.54 -0.01 -3.73
N ALA A 72 1.35 -0.60 -3.78
CA ALA A 72 1.16 -2.03 -4.03
C ALA A 72 0.50 -2.23 -5.39
N VAL A 73 1.08 -3.11 -6.21
CA VAL A 73 0.49 -3.57 -7.46
C VAL A 73 0.32 -5.07 -7.36
N GLU A 74 -0.93 -5.56 -7.41
CA GLU A 74 -1.17 -7.00 -7.55
C GLU A 74 -0.62 -7.46 -8.90
N LYS A 75 0.06 -8.61 -8.91
CA LYS A 75 0.47 -9.24 -10.18
C LYS A 75 -0.79 -9.81 -10.86
N PRO A 76 -0.91 -9.68 -12.19
CA PRO A 76 -1.99 -10.29 -12.96
C PRO A 76 -1.99 -11.83 -12.85
#